data_AF-A0A4R6QF15-F1
#
_entry.id   AF-A0A4R6QF15-F1
#
_cell.length_a   1.000
_cell.length_b   1.000
_cell.length_c   1.000
_cell.angle_alpha   90.00
_cell.angle_beta   90.00
_cell.angle_gamma   90.00
#
_symmetry.space_group_name_H-M   'P 1'
#
loop_
_entity.id
_entity.type
_entity.pdbx_description
1 polymer ?
#
loop_
_entity_poly.entity_id
_entity_poly.type
_entity_poly.pdbx_seq_one_letter_code
_entity_poly.pdbx_strand_id
1 'polypeptide(L)'
;MMATLPDPLAAATPLTPARLAHISNKLNLRSMPSLMGTRLARLEPGQALLVDQVLEGEAFLGRTQWFRVANQQQYFWAGGARLDEAPVATPQPAAGERTPDVRRRSNGSILPLAQADLAGVFGAFQSQPGAKRGAVVISTPGWVQQHIVALQHPLLEALGQGSVAVHRLALPHFQAVFDTIAQSGLADLLLTFDGSFVPRHKNWDPNNPELSSHSWGVAIDINARWNPAGQAPALPGRQGFLGDLVPLFNAQGFAWGGHFINNPDGMHFELARRDP
;
A
#
# COMPACT_ATOMS: atom_id res chain seq x y z
N MET A 1 12.87 56.53 13.63
CA MET A 1 13.40 55.18 13.90
C MET A 1 12.72 54.23 12.93
N MET A 2 13.43 53.80 11.88
CA MET A 2 12.91 52.78 10.96
C MET A 2 12.90 51.46 11.72
N ALA A 3 11.70 50.94 12.01
CA ALA A 3 11.56 49.58 12.49
C ALA A 3 12.01 48.65 11.36
N THR A 4 13.17 48.02 11.55
CA THR A 4 13.64 46.92 10.74
C THR A 4 12.56 45.84 10.75
N LEU A 5 11.94 45.60 9.59
CA LEU A 5 11.07 44.45 9.37
C LEU A 5 11.88 43.19 9.70
N PRO A 6 11.38 42.28 10.54
CA PRO A 6 12.05 41.01 10.75
C PRO A 6 12.11 40.26 9.41
N ASP A 7 13.31 39.83 9.04
CA ASP A 7 13.58 39.00 7.87
C ASP A 7 12.72 37.72 7.96
N PRO A 8 11.69 37.52 7.11
CA PRO A 8 10.75 36.44 7.29
C PRO A 8 11.27 35.21 6.55
N LEU A 9 12.42 34.68 6.96
CA LEU A 9 12.66 33.25 6.81
C LEU A 9 11.81 32.55 7.88
N ALA A 10 10.50 32.54 7.63
CA ALA A 10 9.54 31.70 8.32
C ALA A 10 10.13 30.28 8.41
N ALA A 11 10.13 29.69 9.60
CA ALA A 11 10.53 28.30 9.76
C ALA A 11 9.65 27.43 8.84
N ALA A 12 10.24 26.97 7.73
CA ALA A 12 9.57 26.17 6.72
C ALA A 12 9.87 24.70 6.99
N THR A 13 8.84 23.92 7.32
CA THR A 13 8.95 22.46 7.43
C THR A 13 8.56 21.84 6.09
N PRO A 14 9.50 21.22 5.35
CA PRO A 14 9.18 20.54 4.09
C PRO A 14 8.30 19.31 4.33
N LEU A 15 7.36 19.07 3.42
CA LEU A 15 6.55 17.86 3.35
C LEU A 15 7.06 17.03 2.18
N THR A 16 7.87 16.01 2.48
CA THR A 16 8.45 15.10 1.48
C THR A 16 8.05 13.65 1.77
N PRO A 17 7.24 13.00 0.91
CA PRO A 17 6.61 13.57 -0.27
C PRO A 17 5.55 14.63 0.08
N ALA A 18 5.15 15.44 -0.91
CA ALA A 18 4.05 16.38 -0.77
C ALA A 18 2.75 15.63 -0.40
N ARG A 19 1.90 16.26 0.41
CA ARG A 19 0.70 15.63 1.00
C ARG A 19 -0.56 16.37 0.55
N LEU A 20 -1.70 15.69 0.49
CA LEU A 20 -2.98 16.35 0.23
C LEU A 20 -3.45 17.07 1.49
N ALA A 21 -3.89 18.32 1.32
CA ALA A 21 -4.56 19.10 2.34
C ALA A 21 -6.03 19.28 1.95
N HIS A 22 -6.93 18.67 2.73
CA HIS A 22 -8.37 18.71 2.55
C HIS A 22 -8.98 19.95 3.18
N ILE A 23 -9.61 20.78 2.36
CA ILE A 23 -10.24 22.04 2.78
C ILE A 23 -11.53 21.74 3.52
N SER A 24 -11.57 22.09 4.80
CA SER A 24 -12.71 21.85 5.70
C SER A 24 -13.58 23.10 5.86
N ASN A 25 -12.97 24.28 5.78
CA ASN A 25 -13.63 25.57 5.85
C ASN A 25 -13.30 26.40 4.61
N LYS A 26 -14.13 27.39 4.28
CA LYS A 26 -13.83 28.34 3.20
C LYS A 26 -12.52 29.07 3.48
N LEU A 27 -11.57 29.02 2.55
CA LEU A 27 -10.26 29.64 2.68
C LEU A 27 -9.94 30.53 1.48
N ASN A 28 -8.92 31.38 1.64
CA ASN A 28 -8.37 32.19 0.56
C ASN A 28 -6.97 31.68 0.21
N LEU A 29 -6.73 31.49 -1.08
CA LEU A 29 -5.40 31.25 -1.62
C LEU A 29 -4.71 32.59 -1.86
N ARG A 30 -3.47 32.72 -1.38
CA ARG A 30 -2.77 34.01 -1.28
C ARG A 30 -1.35 33.94 -1.84
N SER A 31 -0.81 35.09 -2.23
CA SER A 31 0.56 35.22 -2.76
C SER A 31 1.66 35.10 -1.70
N MET A 32 1.32 35.19 -0.41
CA MET A 32 2.24 35.04 0.72
C MET A 32 1.49 34.49 1.95
N PRO A 33 2.17 33.89 2.94
CA PRO A 33 1.55 33.31 4.15
C PRO A 33 1.09 34.39 5.15
N SER A 34 0.22 35.28 4.68
CA SER A 34 -0.30 36.43 5.41
C SER A 34 -1.65 36.86 4.85
N LEU A 35 -2.52 37.40 5.70
CA LEU A 35 -3.79 37.99 5.31
C LEU A 35 -3.61 39.26 4.46
N MET A 36 -2.45 39.90 4.55
CA MET A 36 -2.04 41.02 3.70
C MET A 36 -1.66 40.58 2.28
N GLY A 37 -1.39 39.29 2.08
CA GLY A 37 -1.11 38.72 0.76
C GLY A 37 -2.30 38.87 -0.19
N THR A 38 -2.01 39.21 -1.44
CA THR A 38 -3.02 39.31 -2.51
C THR A 38 -3.81 38.01 -2.60
N ARG A 39 -5.15 38.12 -2.58
CA ARG A 39 -6.03 36.97 -2.78
C ARG A 39 -5.99 36.57 -4.25
N LEU A 40 -5.47 35.38 -4.52
CA LEU A 40 -5.37 34.78 -5.85
C LEU A 40 -6.64 34.02 -6.23
N ALA A 41 -7.19 33.27 -5.27
CA ALA A 41 -8.40 32.48 -5.46
C ALA A 41 -9.11 32.22 -4.13
N ARG A 42 -10.28 31.58 -4.21
CA ARG A 42 -11.03 31.07 -3.07
C ARG A 42 -11.01 29.55 -3.10
N LEU A 43 -10.84 28.95 -1.93
CA LEU A 43 -10.92 27.51 -1.71
C LEU A 43 -12.23 27.19 -0.97
N GLU A 44 -12.96 26.21 -1.48
CA GLU A 44 -14.25 25.77 -0.96
C GLU A 44 -14.12 24.45 -0.18
N PRO A 45 -14.95 24.20 0.85
CA PRO A 45 -14.97 22.93 1.55
C PRO A 45 -15.14 21.73 0.59
N GLY A 46 -14.37 20.66 0.84
CA GLY A 46 -14.36 19.46 -0.01
C GLY A 46 -13.30 19.48 -1.13
N GLN A 47 -12.65 20.61 -1.39
CA GLN A 47 -11.47 20.65 -2.25
C GLN A 47 -10.25 20.05 -1.55
N ALA A 48 -9.28 19.56 -2.33
CA ALA A 48 -7.98 19.13 -1.84
C ALA A 48 -6.89 19.73 -2.71
N LEU A 49 -5.79 20.17 -2.08
CA LEU A 49 -4.60 20.64 -2.79
C LEU A 49 -3.38 19.88 -2.30
N LEU A 50 -2.47 19.56 -3.21
CA LEU A 50 -1.17 19.02 -2.86
C LEU A 50 -0.31 20.14 -2.26
N VAL A 51 0.27 19.90 -1.09
CA VAL A 51 1.10 20.87 -0.36
C VAL A 51 2.45 20.27 -0.03
N ASP A 52 3.50 21.08 -0.15
CA ASP A 52 4.90 20.62 -0.02
C ASP A 52 5.66 21.30 1.11
N GLN A 53 5.05 22.28 1.81
CA GLN A 53 5.63 22.93 2.98
C GLN A 53 4.55 23.36 3.98
N VAL A 54 4.91 23.30 5.26
CA VAL A 54 4.24 23.98 6.37
C VAL A 54 5.12 25.16 6.79
N LEU A 55 4.54 26.35 6.90
CA LEU A 55 5.26 27.59 7.17
C LEU A 55 4.62 28.33 8.33
N GLU A 56 5.43 29.01 9.13
CA GLU A 56 4.97 30.00 10.08
C GLU A 56 4.73 31.35 9.39
N GLY A 57 3.53 31.90 9.50
CA GLY A 57 3.11 33.14 8.85
C GLY A 57 2.30 34.03 9.78
N GLU A 58 1.54 34.96 9.21
CA GLU A 58 0.67 35.84 10.00
C GLU A 58 -0.36 35.01 10.78
N ALA A 59 -0.50 35.32 12.07
CA ALA A 59 -1.46 34.66 12.94
C ALA A 59 -2.89 34.97 12.47
N PHE A 60 -3.70 33.93 12.33
CA PHE A 60 -5.14 34.04 12.11
C PHE A 60 -5.87 33.05 13.01
N LEU A 61 -6.90 33.51 13.72
CA LEU A 61 -7.65 32.73 14.71
C LEU A 61 -6.75 31.96 15.70
N GLY A 62 -5.68 32.61 16.17
CA GLY A 62 -4.75 32.05 17.15
C GLY A 62 -3.77 30.99 16.59
N ARG A 63 -3.70 30.81 15.26
CA ARG A 63 -2.73 29.90 14.63
C ARG A 63 -1.92 30.63 13.56
N THR A 64 -0.63 30.34 13.54
CA THR A 64 0.36 30.94 12.64
C THR A 64 0.72 30.04 11.47
N GLN A 65 0.19 28.82 11.39
CA GLN A 65 0.55 27.87 10.34
C GLN A 65 -0.15 28.13 9.01
N TRP A 66 0.62 28.04 7.93
CA TRP A 66 0.19 28.13 6.54
C TRP A 66 0.76 26.97 5.72
N PHE A 67 0.02 26.52 4.71
CA PHE A 67 0.50 25.54 3.74
C PHE A 67 0.91 26.23 2.44
N ARG A 68 2.00 25.75 1.82
CA ARG A 68 2.38 26.11 0.44
C ARG A 68 1.84 25.07 -0.53
N VAL A 69 1.18 25.53 -1.59
CA VAL A 69 0.75 24.67 -2.70
C VAL A 69 1.97 24.13 -3.44
N ALA A 70 1.98 22.83 -3.71
CA ALA A 70 3.13 22.15 -4.30
C ALA A 70 3.59 22.81 -5.61
N ASN A 71 4.88 23.11 -5.71
CA ASN A 71 5.51 23.76 -6.86
C ASN A 71 4.96 25.16 -7.21
N GLN A 72 4.25 25.81 -6.28
CA GLN A 72 3.66 27.13 -6.49
C GLN A 72 3.98 28.07 -5.32
N GLN A 73 4.18 29.35 -5.62
CA GLN A 73 4.33 30.41 -4.61
C GLN A 73 2.95 30.89 -4.15
N GLN A 74 2.11 29.94 -3.71
CA GLN A 74 0.74 30.18 -3.30
C GLN A 74 0.49 29.51 -1.95
N TYR A 75 -0.23 30.20 -1.08
CA TYR A 75 -0.34 29.85 0.33
C TYR A 75 -1.78 29.92 0.81
N PHE A 76 -2.15 29.08 1.77
CA PHE A 76 -3.43 29.18 2.48
C PHE A 76 -3.28 28.79 3.94
N TRP A 77 -4.14 29.36 4.78
CA TRP A 77 -4.06 29.17 6.24
C TRP A 77 -4.43 27.74 6.64
N ALA A 78 -3.59 27.12 7.48
CA ALA A 78 -3.68 25.70 7.78
C ALA A 78 -4.89 25.33 8.63
N GLY A 79 -5.38 26.22 9.51
CA GLY A 79 -6.43 25.87 10.46
C GLY A 79 -7.83 25.62 9.85
N GLY A 80 -8.00 25.83 8.54
CA GLY A 80 -9.21 25.45 7.81
C GLY A 80 -9.03 24.23 6.92
N ALA A 81 -7.90 23.52 7.04
CA ALA A 81 -7.58 22.35 6.25
C ALA A 81 -7.03 21.22 7.13
N ARG A 82 -7.26 19.98 6.71
CA ARG A 82 -6.67 18.77 7.32
C ARG A 82 -5.63 18.21 6.37
N LEU A 83 -4.40 18.04 6.84
CA LEU A 83 -3.33 17.40 6.10
C LEU A 83 -3.45 15.88 6.23
N ASP A 84 -3.48 15.14 5.12
CA ASP A 84 -3.36 13.67 5.11
C ASP A 84 -2.10 13.25 5.83
N GLU A 85 -2.07 12.10 6.51
CA GLU A 85 -0.86 11.62 7.19
C GLU A 85 0.32 11.44 6.21
N ALA A 86 1.55 11.53 6.73
CA ALA A 86 2.71 11.33 5.87
C ALA A 86 2.66 9.90 5.34
N PRO A 87 2.91 9.66 4.03
CA PRO A 87 3.13 8.31 3.56
C PRO A 87 4.24 7.72 4.41
N VAL A 88 3.97 6.58 5.02
CA VAL A 88 4.98 5.84 5.75
C VAL A 88 6.18 5.68 4.83
N ALA A 89 7.33 6.18 5.28
CA ALA A 89 8.58 5.98 4.57
C ALA A 89 8.72 4.48 4.35
N THR A 90 8.72 4.05 3.09
CA THR A 90 9.06 2.68 2.75
C THR A 90 10.43 2.43 3.38
N PRO A 91 10.58 1.48 4.31
CA PRO A 91 11.89 1.25 4.89
C PRO A 91 12.82 0.95 3.73
N GLN A 92 13.91 1.70 3.70
CA GLN A 92 14.96 1.46 2.74
C GLN A 92 15.47 0.05 3.02
N PRO A 93 15.52 -0.84 2.01
CA PRO A 93 16.04 -2.19 2.21
C PRO A 93 17.40 -2.11 2.90
N ALA A 94 17.63 -2.99 3.88
CA ALA A 94 18.86 -2.97 4.66
C ALA A 94 20.07 -3.00 3.71
N ALA A 95 21.13 -2.25 4.03
CA ALA A 95 22.32 -2.17 3.18
C ALA A 95 22.86 -3.59 2.86
N GLY A 96 22.68 -4.04 1.62
CA GLY A 96 23.02 -5.40 1.17
C GLY A 96 21.86 -6.20 0.54
N GLU A 97 20.62 -5.76 0.70
CA GLU A 97 19.48 -6.40 0.03
C GLU A 97 19.48 -6.11 -1.48
N ARG A 98 19.58 -7.19 -2.27
CA ARG A 98 19.44 -7.12 -3.72
C ARG A 98 18.02 -6.66 -4.06
N THR A 99 17.91 -5.70 -4.98
CA THR A 99 16.62 -5.34 -5.58
C THR A 99 15.91 -6.59 -6.10
N PRO A 100 14.63 -6.83 -5.75
CA PRO A 100 13.92 -8.01 -6.19
C PRO A 100 13.90 -8.13 -7.71
N ASP A 101 14.23 -9.32 -8.24
CA ASP A 101 14.11 -9.58 -9.66
C ASP A 101 12.63 -9.81 -10.03
N VAL A 102 11.99 -8.74 -10.53
CA VAL A 102 10.56 -8.71 -10.86
C VAL A 102 10.30 -8.07 -12.21
N ARG A 103 9.23 -8.51 -12.88
CA ARG A 103 8.71 -7.83 -14.08
C ARG A 103 7.85 -6.64 -13.66
N ARG A 104 7.90 -5.53 -14.39
CA ARG A 104 7.13 -4.31 -14.11
C ARG A 104 6.34 -3.84 -15.33
N ARG A 105 5.20 -3.22 -15.07
CA ARG A 105 4.43 -2.46 -16.07
C ARG A 105 5.15 -1.13 -16.34
N SER A 106 4.73 -0.42 -17.40
CA SER A 106 5.24 0.92 -17.73
C SER A 106 5.02 1.96 -16.62
N ASN A 107 3.99 1.77 -15.78
CA ASN A 107 3.72 2.61 -14.61
C ASN A 107 4.51 2.21 -13.35
N GLY A 108 5.47 1.28 -13.44
CA GLY A 108 6.33 0.85 -12.34
C GLY A 108 5.74 -0.22 -11.42
N SER A 109 4.42 -0.49 -11.49
CA SER A 109 3.79 -1.56 -10.71
C SER A 109 4.33 -2.94 -11.09
N ILE A 110 4.45 -3.83 -10.11
CA ILE A 110 4.97 -5.19 -10.31
C ILE A 110 3.90 -6.05 -11.02
N LEU A 111 4.35 -6.81 -12.02
CA LEU A 111 3.55 -7.79 -12.74
C LEU A 111 3.58 -9.13 -11.99
N PRO A 112 2.43 -9.81 -11.86
CA PRO A 112 2.35 -11.21 -11.46
C PRO A 112 3.30 -12.11 -12.25
N LEU A 113 3.72 -13.21 -11.62
CA LEU A 113 4.37 -14.29 -12.34
C LEU A 113 3.37 -15.02 -13.25
N ALA A 114 3.85 -15.47 -14.41
CA ALA A 114 3.08 -16.38 -15.24
C ALA A 114 3.06 -17.77 -14.59
N GLN A 115 2.09 -18.62 -14.95
CA GLN A 115 1.96 -19.97 -14.37
C GLN A 115 3.23 -20.81 -14.55
N ALA A 116 3.90 -20.69 -15.70
CA ALA A 116 5.18 -21.36 -15.95
C ALA A 116 6.30 -20.86 -15.02
N ASP A 117 6.34 -19.56 -14.72
CA ASP A 117 7.32 -18.99 -13.79
C ASP A 117 7.02 -19.44 -12.35
N LEU A 118 5.74 -19.48 -11.93
CA LEU A 118 5.35 -20.01 -10.62
C LEU A 118 5.81 -21.45 -10.45
N ALA A 119 5.58 -22.30 -11.45
CA ALA A 119 6.03 -23.69 -11.43
C ALA A 119 7.57 -23.81 -11.47
N GLY A 120 8.27 -22.95 -12.21
CA GLY A 120 9.73 -22.96 -12.31
C GLY A 120 10.43 -22.50 -11.03
N VAL A 121 9.88 -21.48 -10.35
CA VAL A 121 10.48 -20.87 -9.16
C VAL A 121 10.05 -21.60 -7.87
N PHE A 122 8.76 -21.87 -7.72
CA PHE A 122 8.18 -22.43 -6.49
C PHE A 122 7.87 -23.92 -6.58
N GLY A 123 8.24 -24.57 -7.70
CA GLY A 123 8.06 -26.00 -7.89
C GLY A 123 6.79 -26.33 -8.66
N ALA A 124 6.94 -27.23 -9.63
CA ALA A 124 5.82 -27.78 -10.40
C ALA A 124 5.12 -28.89 -9.60
N PHE A 125 3.80 -28.98 -9.76
CA PHE A 125 3.01 -30.08 -9.22
C PHE A 125 1.88 -30.45 -10.16
N GLN A 126 1.39 -31.67 -10.00
CA GLN A 126 0.14 -32.15 -10.56
C GLN A 126 -0.97 -31.95 -9.52
N SER A 127 -2.19 -31.77 -10.01
CA SER A 127 -3.37 -31.65 -9.17
C SER A 127 -4.56 -32.38 -9.77
N GLN A 128 -5.54 -32.65 -8.93
CA GLN A 128 -6.83 -33.22 -9.30
C GLN A 128 -7.96 -32.35 -8.73
N PRO A 129 -9.18 -32.41 -9.27
CA PRO A 129 -10.31 -31.68 -8.72
C PRO A 129 -10.53 -31.98 -7.22
N GLY A 130 -10.79 -30.94 -6.44
CA GLY A 130 -11.13 -31.04 -5.02
C GLY A 130 -12.63 -31.14 -4.79
N ALA A 131 -13.03 -31.25 -3.51
CA ALA A 131 -14.43 -31.43 -3.11
C ALA A 131 -15.32 -30.21 -3.39
N LYS A 132 -14.75 -29.00 -3.40
CA LYS A 132 -15.48 -27.76 -3.72
C LYS A 132 -15.27 -27.41 -5.19
N ARG A 133 -16.28 -26.82 -5.85
CA ARG A 133 -16.16 -26.33 -7.23
C ARG A 133 -14.92 -25.41 -7.35
N GLY A 134 -14.03 -25.72 -8.28
CA GLY A 134 -12.81 -24.95 -8.54
C GLY A 134 -11.67 -25.18 -7.55
N ALA A 135 -11.87 -25.91 -6.45
CA ALA A 135 -10.77 -26.37 -5.61
C ALA A 135 -9.95 -27.44 -6.32
N VAL A 136 -8.67 -27.53 -5.99
CA VAL A 136 -7.82 -28.64 -6.42
C VAL A 136 -7.13 -29.29 -5.22
N VAL A 137 -6.75 -30.55 -5.37
CA VAL A 137 -5.88 -31.27 -4.44
C VAL A 137 -4.57 -31.52 -5.16
N ILE A 138 -3.46 -31.09 -4.57
CA ILE A 138 -2.12 -31.35 -5.11
C ILE A 138 -1.85 -32.85 -4.98
N SER A 139 -1.61 -33.51 -6.12
CA SER A 139 -1.45 -34.97 -6.22
C SER A 139 0.00 -35.43 -6.34
N THR A 140 0.95 -34.52 -6.59
CA THR A 140 2.38 -34.84 -6.54
C THR A 140 2.79 -35.26 -5.11
N PRO A 141 3.25 -36.51 -4.91
CA PRO A 141 3.57 -37.01 -3.57
C PRO A 141 4.65 -36.17 -2.89
N GLY A 142 4.41 -35.82 -1.62
CA GLY A 142 5.37 -35.07 -0.80
C GLY A 142 5.51 -33.59 -1.13
N TRP A 143 4.91 -33.08 -2.22
CA TRP A 143 5.10 -31.69 -2.65
C TRP A 143 4.69 -30.70 -1.54
N VAL A 144 3.51 -30.87 -0.94
CA VAL A 144 3.03 -29.99 0.14
C VAL A 144 3.99 -30.02 1.34
N GLN A 145 4.45 -31.21 1.75
CA GLN A 145 5.37 -31.36 2.88
C GLN A 145 6.75 -30.74 2.61
N GLN A 146 7.21 -30.78 1.35
CA GLN A 146 8.49 -30.21 0.94
C GLN A 146 8.43 -28.68 0.82
N HIS A 147 7.29 -28.13 0.42
CA HIS A 147 7.19 -26.74 -0.03
C HIS A 147 6.40 -25.82 0.90
N ILE A 148 5.42 -26.34 1.65
CA ILE A 148 4.53 -25.52 2.46
C ILE A 148 4.94 -25.60 3.93
N VAL A 149 5.11 -24.43 4.56
CA VAL A 149 5.55 -24.25 5.93
C VAL A 149 4.65 -23.26 6.67
N ALA A 150 4.75 -23.25 7.99
CA ALA A 150 4.01 -22.32 8.85
C ALA A 150 4.72 -20.96 8.92
N LEU A 151 3.99 -19.90 8.61
CA LEU A 151 4.29 -18.52 8.98
C LEU A 151 3.56 -18.19 10.27
N GLN A 152 4.29 -17.71 11.27
CA GLN A 152 3.74 -17.21 12.52
C GLN A 152 4.23 -15.79 12.74
N HIS A 153 3.33 -14.89 13.09
CA HIS A 153 3.66 -13.49 13.32
C HIS A 153 2.67 -12.86 14.31
N PRO A 154 3.10 -11.97 15.23
CA PRO A 154 2.19 -11.33 16.19
C PRO A 154 1.01 -10.61 15.54
N LEU A 155 1.20 -9.95 14.39
CA LEU A 155 0.09 -9.32 13.65
C LEU A 155 -0.90 -10.34 13.10
N LEU A 156 -0.45 -11.52 12.66
CA LEU A 156 -1.36 -12.57 12.21
C LEU A 156 -2.15 -13.14 13.40
N GLU A 157 -1.48 -13.34 14.54
CA GLU A 157 -2.12 -13.78 15.77
C GLU A 157 -3.20 -12.78 16.25
N ALA A 158 -2.92 -11.48 16.18
CA ALA A 158 -3.88 -10.43 16.49
C ALA A 158 -5.13 -10.45 15.58
N LEU A 159 -5.00 -11.00 14.36
CA LEU A 159 -6.09 -11.23 13.41
C LEU A 159 -6.76 -12.62 13.58
N GLY A 160 -6.42 -13.34 14.66
CA GLY A 160 -6.95 -14.68 14.95
C GLY A 160 -6.26 -15.81 14.16
N GLN A 161 -5.11 -15.55 13.54
CA GLN A 161 -4.34 -16.53 12.77
C GLN A 161 -3.06 -16.92 13.51
N GLY A 162 -3.11 -17.96 14.35
CA GLY A 162 -1.93 -18.45 15.07
C GLY A 162 -0.84 -19.08 14.17
N SER A 163 -1.21 -19.49 12.96
CA SER A 163 -0.30 -19.99 11.94
C SER A 163 -0.95 -19.91 10.56
N VAL A 164 -0.20 -19.50 9.55
CA VAL A 164 -0.62 -19.40 8.15
C VAL A 164 0.28 -20.28 7.30
N ALA A 165 -0.29 -21.15 6.47
CA ALA A 165 0.47 -21.96 5.54
C ALA A 165 0.94 -21.14 4.32
N VAL A 166 2.26 -21.08 4.10
CA VAL A 166 2.92 -20.36 2.99
C VAL A 166 3.99 -21.22 2.34
N HIS A 167 4.44 -20.85 1.15
CA HIS A 167 5.60 -21.47 0.52
C HIS A 167 6.87 -21.16 1.30
N ARG A 168 7.78 -22.13 1.43
CA ARG A 168 9.06 -21.96 2.15
C ARG A 168 9.95 -20.85 1.61
N LEU A 169 9.95 -20.64 0.30
CA LEU A 169 10.68 -19.54 -0.35
C LEU A 169 9.96 -18.19 -0.17
N ALA A 170 8.65 -18.19 0.07
CA ALA A 170 7.90 -16.96 0.33
C ALA A 170 7.92 -16.54 1.82
N LEU A 171 8.16 -17.50 2.73
CA LEU A 171 8.23 -17.28 4.17
C LEU A 171 9.08 -16.07 4.60
N PRO A 172 10.37 -15.94 4.21
CA PRO A 172 11.18 -14.80 4.63
C PRO A 172 10.64 -13.46 4.13
N HIS A 173 10.03 -13.43 2.95
CA HIS A 173 9.47 -12.22 2.37
C HIS A 173 8.17 -11.79 3.07
N PHE A 174 7.28 -12.73 3.40
CA PHE A 174 6.12 -12.42 4.21
C PHE A 174 6.52 -11.95 5.61
N GLN A 175 7.47 -12.63 6.25
CA GLN A 175 8.01 -12.22 7.54
C GLN A 175 8.52 -10.78 7.51
N ALA A 176 9.36 -10.45 6.52
CA ALA A 176 9.90 -9.10 6.35
C ALA A 176 8.80 -8.05 6.12
N VAL A 177 7.75 -8.36 5.35
CA VAL A 177 6.61 -7.45 5.17
C VAL A 177 5.87 -7.22 6.48
N PHE A 178 5.52 -8.27 7.23
CA PHE A 178 4.78 -8.11 8.49
C PHE A 178 5.60 -7.43 9.58
N ASP A 179 6.91 -7.73 9.67
CA ASP A 179 7.84 -7.03 10.56
C ASP A 179 7.88 -5.53 10.22
N THR A 180 7.95 -5.21 8.93
CA THR A 180 7.96 -3.84 8.43
C THR A 180 6.65 -3.10 8.74
N ILE A 181 5.50 -3.76 8.55
CA ILE A 181 4.19 -3.18 8.88
C ILE A 181 4.13 -2.82 10.37
N ALA A 182 4.60 -3.72 11.24
CA ALA A 182 4.65 -3.48 12.69
C ALA A 182 5.56 -2.31 13.03
N GLN A 183 6.78 -2.29 12.50
CA GLN A 183 7.77 -1.22 12.74
C GLN A 183 7.32 0.14 12.21
N SER A 184 6.51 0.13 11.16
CA SER A 184 5.98 1.34 10.52
C SER A 184 4.73 1.92 11.18
N GLY A 185 4.19 1.27 12.21
CA GLY A 185 2.94 1.68 12.86
C GLY A 185 1.70 1.51 11.97
N LEU A 186 1.77 0.64 10.95
CA LEU A 186 0.67 0.41 10.00
C LEU A 186 -0.20 -0.82 10.33
N ALA A 187 -0.03 -1.39 11.52
CA ALA A 187 -0.75 -2.58 11.95
C ALA A 187 -2.28 -2.43 11.85
N ASP A 188 -2.80 -1.23 12.14
CA ASP A 188 -4.25 -0.92 12.13
C ASP A 188 -4.88 -0.99 10.74
N LEU A 189 -4.07 -1.03 9.67
CA LEU A 189 -4.56 -1.26 8.31
C LEU A 189 -4.94 -2.72 8.06
N LEU A 190 -4.45 -3.66 8.89
CA LEU A 190 -4.83 -5.06 8.82
C LEU A 190 -6.08 -5.30 9.66
N LEU A 191 -7.21 -5.55 9.00
CA LEU A 191 -8.52 -5.77 9.64
C LEU A 191 -8.91 -7.24 9.63
N THR A 192 -8.65 -7.93 8.52
CA THR A 192 -8.89 -9.37 8.35
C THR A 192 -7.78 -10.02 7.55
N PHE A 193 -7.51 -11.28 7.86
CA PHE A 193 -6.69 -12.16 7.04
C PHE A 193 -7.59 -13.24 6.45
N ASP A 194 -7.69 -13.28 5.12
CA ASP A 194 -8.76 -14.00 4.42
C ASP A 194 -8.26 -15.21 3.61
N GLY A 195 -6.95 -15.44 3.57
CA GLY A 195 -6.39 -16.70 3.06
C GLY A 195 -4.92 -16.61 2.66
N SER A 196 -4.27 -17.78 2.57
CA SER A 196 -2.94 -17.93 1.95
C SER A 196 -2.89 -19.19 1.08
N PHE A 197 -2.34 -20.32 1.56
CA PHE A 197 -2.32 -21.57 0.80
C PHE A 197 -3.73 -22.16 0.61
N VAL A 198 -4.35 -21.84 -0.53
CA VAL A 198 -5.69 -22.31 -0.94
C VAL A 198 -5.60 -22.84 -2.37
N PRO A 199 -5.27 -24.12 -2.58
CA PRO A 199 -5.17 -24.71 -3.91
C PRO A 199 -6.50 -24.66 -4.67
N ARG A 200 -6.53 -23.89 -5.77
CA ARG A 200 -7.72 -23.65 -6.58
C ARG A 200 -7.38 -23.15 -7.98
N HIS A 201 -8.31 -23.34 -8.91
CA HIS A 201 -8.33 -22.63 -10.18
C HIS A 201 -8.54 -21.12 -9.95
N LYS A 202 -8.02 -20.29 -10.86
CA LYS A 202 -8.28 -18.84 -10.84
C LYS A 202 -9.79 -18.58 -10.85
N ASN A 203 -10.22 -17.61 -10.05
CA ASN A 203 -11.63 -17.25 -9.86
C ASN A 203 -12.56 -18.41 -9.43
N TRP A 204 -12.01 -19.51 -8.87
CA TRP A 204 -12.77 -20.72 -8.53
C TRP A 204 -13.48 -21.36 -9.74
N ASP A 205 -13.01 -21.09 -10.96
CA ASP A 205 -13.60 -21.63 -12.18
C ASP A 205 -12.84 -22.88 -12.66
N PRO A 206 -13.40 -24.10 -12.55
CA PRO A 206 -12.73 -25.33 -12.97
C PRO A 206 -12.45 -25.40 -14.48
N ASN A 207 -13.08 -24.55 -15.28
CA ASN A 207 -12.79 -24.44 -16.72
C ASN A 207 -11.58 -23.56 -17.02
N ASN A 208 -11.07 -22.81 -16.04
CA ASN A 208 -9.86 -22.03 -16.20
C ASN A 208 -8.64 -22.97 -16.11
N PRO A 209 -7.81 -23.09 -17.16
CA PRO A 209 -6.64 -23.96 -17.12
C PRO A 209 -5.57 -23.48 -16.13
N GLU A 210 -5.62 -22.22 -15.73
CA GLU A 210 -4.66 -21.62 -14.83
C GLU A 210 -5.08 -21.78 -13.35
N LEU A 211 -4.10 -22.16 -12.54
CA LEU A 211 -4.26 -22.17 -11.09
C LEU A 211 -3.98 -20.79 -10.49
N SER A 212 -4.64 -20.50 -9.38
CA SER A 212 -4.36 -19.32 -8.57
C SER A 212 -2.99 -19.45 -7.91
N SER A 213 -2.29 -18.34 -7.70
CA SER A 213 -1.02 -18.27 -6.94
C SER A 213 -1.16 -18.73 -5.49
N HIS A 214 -2.37 -18.66 -4.92
CA HIS A 214 -2.70 -19.32 -3.65
C HIS A 214 -2.39 -20.83 -3.66
N SER A 215 -2.40 -21.48 -4.82
CA SER A 215 -2.05 -22.90 -4.96
C SER A 215 -0.59 -23.21 -4.75
N TRP A 216 0.29 -22.20 -4.78
CA TRP A 216 1.70 -22.34 -4.41
C TRP A 216 2.00 -21.87 -2.99
N GLY A 217 1.06 -21.21 -2.30
CA GLY A 217 1.29 -20.62 -0.98
C GLY A 217 2.12 -19.34 -1.04
N VAL A 218 2.14 -18.66 -2.18
CA VAL A 218 2.92 -17.43 -2.42
C VAL A 218 2.06 -16.17 -2.42
N ALA A 219 0.76 -16.31 -2.12
CA ALA A 219 -0.19 -15.22 -2.08
C ALA A 219 -0.93 -15.17 -0.75
N ILE A 220 -1.43 -13.98 -0.41
CA ILE A 220 -2.32 -13.73 0.72
C ILE A 220 -3.44 -12.78 0.32
N ASP A 221 -4.59 -12.95 0.96
CA ASP A 221 -5.72 -12.02 0.88
C ASP A 221 -5.92 -11.34 2.23
N ILE A 222 -6.05 -10.01 2.23
CA ILE A 222 -6.24 -9.17 3.42
C ILE A 222 -7.43 -8.24 3.19
N ASN A 223 -8.24 -7.99 4.21
CA ASN A 223 -9.36 -7.04 4.15
C ASN A 223 -10.38 -7.37 3.03
N ALA A 224 -10.64 -8.66 2.75
CA ALA A 224 -11.48 -9.12 1.65
C ALA A 224 -12.87 -8.51 1.66
N ARG A 225 -13.44 -8.32 2.86
CA ARG A 225 -14.77 -7.69 3.03
C ARG A 225 -14.86 -6.30 2.39
N TRP A 226 -13.77 -5.53 2.38
CA TRP A 226 -13.73 -4.17 1.83
C TRP A 226 -13.09 -4.09 0.44
N ASN A 227 -12.48 -5.18 -0.02
CA ASN A 227 -11.82 -5.28 -1.32
C ASN A 227 -12.30 -6.52 -2.09
N PRO A 228 -13.60 -6.59 -2.43
CA PRO A 228 -14.14 -7.75 -3.14
C PRO A 228 -13.51 -7.88 -4.54
N ALA A 229 -13.18 -9.11 -4.92
CA ALA A 229 -12.62 -9.42 -6.24
C ALA A 229 -13.50 -8.89 -7.38
N GLY A 230 -12.86 -8.33 -8.41
CA GLY A 230 -13.50 -7.73 -9.57
C GLY A 230 -14.02 -6.31 -9.33
N GLN A 231 -13.86 -5.74 -8.14
CA GLN A 231 -14.22 -4.35 -7.83
C GLN A 231 -12.99 -3.50 -7.56
N ALA A 232 -13.14 -2.19 -7.76
CA ALA A 232 -12.08 -1.25 -7.42
C ALA A 232 -11.68 -1.40 -5.94
N PRO A 233 -10.37 -1.38 -5.62
CA PRO A 233 -9.91 -1.39 -4.24
C PRO A 233 -10.53 -0.26 -3.42
N ALA A 234 -10.57 -0.42 -2.09
CA ALA A 234 -10.93 0.67 -1.20
C ALA A 234 -10.08 1.93 -1.51
N LEU A 235 -10.69 3.11 -1.34
CA LEU A 235 -10.01 4.39 -1.60
C LEU A 235 -9.20 4.86 -0.38
N PRO A 236 -8.19 5.72 -0.58
CA PRO A 236 -7.47 6.36 0.53
C PRO A 236 -8.42 6.97 1.57
N GLY A 237 -8.13 6.75 2.85
CA GLY A 237 -8.97 7.20 3.97
C GLY A 237 -10.26 6.42 4.18
N ARG A 238 -10.53 5.36 3.42
CA ARG A 238 -11.66 4.43 3.65
C ARG A 238 -11.19 3.19 4.38
N GLN A 239 -12.09 2.62 5.19
CA GLN A 239 -11.84 1.36 5.87
C GLN A 239 -11.47 0.26 4.87
N GLY A 240 -10.42 -0.48 5.17
CA GLY A 240 -9.92 -1.55 4.32
C GLY A 240 -8.97 -1.10 3.21
N PHE A 241 -8.59 0.18 3.15
CA PHE A 241 -7.56 0.64 2.21
C PHE A 241 -6.21 -0.03 2.48
N LEU A 242 -5.64 -0.65 1.45
CA LEU A 242 -4.35 -1.35 1.51
C LEU A 242 -3.25 -0.66 0.70
N GLY A 243 -3.54 0.47 0.05
CA GLY A 243 -2.57 1.15 -0.82
C GLY A 243 -1.31 1.61 -0.09
N ASP A 244 -1.42 1.94 1.20
CA ASP A 244 -0.28 2.32 2.05
C ASP A 244 0.65 1.12 2.36
N LEU A 245 0.15 -0.12 2.23
CA LEU A 245 0.97 -1.33 2.41
C LEU A 245 1.69 -1.73 1.12
N VAL A 246 1.19 -1.31 -0.05
CA VAL A 246 1.73 -1.71 -1.37
C VAL A 246 3.23 -1.46 -1.51
N PRO A 247 3.80 -0.31 -1.08
CA PRO A 247 5.26 -0.12 -1.13
C PRO A 247 6.05 -1.13 -0.30
N LEU A 248 5.54 -1.55 0.86
CA LEU A 248 6.18 -2.52 1.76
C LEU A 248 6.22 -3.90 1.12
N PHE A 249 5.11 -4.31 0.51
CA PHE A 249 5.00 -5.53 -0.29
C PHE A 249 5.91 -5.48 -1.53
N ASN A 250 5.90 -4.35 -2.27
CA ASN A 250 6.75 -4.19 -3.45
C ASN A 250 8.25 -4.28 -3.12
N ALA A 251 8.68 -3.80 -1.95
CA ALA A 251 10.07 -3.87 -1.50
C ALA A 251 10.55 -5.33 -1.37
N GLN A 252 9.65 -6.25 -1.03
CA GLN A 252 9.91 -7.69 -0.97
C GLN A 252 9.58 -8.43 -2.28
N GLY A 253 9.15 -7.71 -3.32
CA GLY A 253 8.88 -8.27 -4.65
C GLY A 253 7.45 -8.78 -4.86
N PHE A 254 6.50 -8.38 -4.02
CA PHE A 254 5.10 -8.75 -4.20
C PHE A 254 4.39 -7.84 -5.22
N ALA A 255 3.58 -8.43 -6.10
CA ALA A 255 2.58 -7.73 -6.88
C ALA A 255 1.32 -7.52 -6.03
N TRP A 256 0.58 -6.44 -6.32
CA TRP A 256 -0.73 -6.16 -5.72
C TRP A 256 -1.85 -6.31 -6.76
N GLY A 257 -2.90 -7.04 -6.40
CA GLY A 257 -4.05 -7.30 -7.25
C GLY A 257 -4.89 -6.07 -7.57
N GLY A 258 -4.81 -5.00 -6.76
CA GLY A 258 -5.41 -3.71 -7.07
C GLY A 258 -4.89 -3.06 -8.37
N HIS A 259 -3.75 -3.52 -8.89
CA HIS A 259 -3.20 -3.09 -10.18
C HIS A 259 -3.62 -3.96 -11.38
N PHE A 260 -4.51 -4.94 -11.20
CA PHE A 260 -4.99 -5.78 -12.29
C PHE A 260 -5.99 -5.01 -13.15
N ILE A 261 -5.73 -4.95 -14.47
CA ILE A 261 -6.46 -4.06 -15.39
C ILE A 261 -7.90 -4.53 -15.61
N ASN A 262 -8.11 -5.83 -15.85
CA ASN A 262 -9.41 -6.37 -16.24
C ASN A 262 -10.19 -7.02 -15.08
N ASN A 263 -9.51 -7.31 -13.96
CA ASN A 263 -10.10 -7.95 -12.80
C ASN A 263 -9.37 -7.47 -11.53
N PRO A 264 -9.61 -6.23 -11.08
CA PRO A 264 -8.96 -5.69 -9.89
C PRO A 264 -9.26 -6.57 -8.68
N ASP A 265 -8.25 -6.78 -7.84
CA ASP A 265 -8.36 -7.62 -6.65
C ASP A 265 -7.61 -6.97 -5.47
N GLY A 266 -8.28 -6.01 -4.82
CA GLY A 266 -7.63 -5.13 -3.84
C GLY A 266 -7.15 -5.84 -2.57
N MET A 267 -7.69 -7.02 -2.24
CA MET A 267 -7.25 -7.82 -1.10
C MET A 267 -5.96 -8.59 -1.35
N HIS A 268 -5.62 -8.81 -2.62
CA HIS A 268 -4.66 -9.82 -3.04
C HIS A 268 -3.24 -9.30 -3.17
N PHE A 269 -2.29 -9.97 -2.52
CA PHE A 269 -0.85 -9.78 -2.71
C PHE A 269 -0.19 -11.11 -3.05
N GLU A 270 0.66 -11.13 -4.07
CA GLU A 270 1.36 -12.36 -4.49
C GLU A 270 2.84 -12.10 -4.78
N LEU A 271 3.70 -13.01 -4.32
CA LEU A 271 5.15 -12.88 -4.51
C LEU A 271 5.46 -13.08 -5.99
N ALA A 272 5.97 -12.03 -6.62
CA ALA A 272 6.27 -12.00 -8.04
C ALA A 272 7.78 -12.07 -8.36
N ARG A 273 8.57 -12.43 -7.34
CA ARG A 273 10.02 -12.49 -7.37
C ARG A 273 10.51 -13.74 -8.10
N ARG A 274 11.46 -13.58 -9.01
CA ARG A 274 12.10 -14.69 -9.76
C ARG A 274 13.35 -15.25 -9.07
N ASP A 275 13.87 -14.52 -8.08
CA ASP A 275 15.02 -14.87 -7.24
C ASP A 275 14.69 -14.90 -5.72
N PRO A 276 13.62 -15.58 -5.28
CA PRO A 276 13.22 -15.61 -3.86
C PRO A 276 14.19 -16.40 -2.97
#